data_AF-A0A1I2NAF5-F1
#
_entry.id   AF-A0A1I2NAF5-F1
#
_cell.length_a   1.000
_cell.length_b   1.000
_cell.length_c   1.000
_cell.angle_alpha   90.00
_cell.angle_beta   90.00
_cell.angle_gamma   90.00
#
_symmetry.space_group_name_H-M   'P 1'
#
loop_
_entity.id
_entity.type
_entity.pdbx_description
1 polymer ?
#
loop_
_entity_poly.entity_id
_entity_poly.type
_entity_poly.pdbx_seq_one_letter_code
_entity_poly.pdbx_strand_id
1 'polypeptide(L)'
;MTVNGKSLEISLKRTIPVDKWNQSANKLTGSSAESRLINKKIDETKAQLYKTHDSLLKDGMLVTTQTVKGRFLGSDQQHYTLIYLIKYHKEKMGKVLKYGTMKNYTTTENYLKDFLKAQYHTSDIYLKQVDYQFTLGFESFLRGLPSLQNNGVMKHMERFKKLMRLAEDLEWIEKNPTKRFKLRFDQVDMVYLSKAELQKIKEKDFKKSTHNINRDIFVFCCYTGLPMAMSKC
;
A
#
# COMPACT_ATOMS: atom_id res chain seq x y z
N MET A 1 -7.08 30.91 -17.66
CA MET A 1 -5.73 30.67 -18.25
C MET A 1 -5.89 29.67 -19.37
N THR A 2 -5.25 29.90 -20.51
CA THR A 2 -5.33 29.02 -21.68
C THR A 2 -4.03 28.24 -21.80
N VAL A 3 -4.12 26.93 -21.87
CA VAL A 3 -2.98 26.02 -22.06
C VAL A 3 -3.29 25.17 -23.27
N ASN A 4 -2.43 25.22 -24.30
CA ASN A 4 -2.60 24.48 -25.56
C ASN A 4 -4.00 24.66 -26.20
N GLY A 5 -4.50 25.89 -26.23
CA GLY A 5 -5.80 26.23 -26.82
C GLY A 5 -7.03 25.86 -25.98
N LYS A 6 -6.86 25.20 -24.82
CA LYS A 6 -7.95 24.90 -23.89
C LYS A 6 -7.93 25.87 -22.71
N SER A 7 -9.06 26.49 -22.41
CA SER A 7 -9.21 27.40 -21.27
C SER A 7 -9.63 26.63 -20.01
N LEU A 8 -9.00 26.98 -18.90
CA LEU A 8 -9.37 26.52 -17.56
C LEU A 8 -9.87 27.70 -16.73
N GLU A 9 -11.01 27.50 -16.10
CA GLU A 9 -11.60 28.41 -15.11
C GLU A 9 -11.37 27.88 -13.69
N ILE A 10 -10.94 28.78 -12.80
CA ILE A 10 -10.75 28.52 -11.38
C ILE A 10 -11.50 29.62 -10.63
N SER A 11 -12.52 29.23 -9.87
CA SER A 11 -13.29 30.18 -9.05
C SER A 11 -12.49 30.63 -7.84
N LEU A 12 -12.43 31.95 -7.63
CA LEU A 12 -11.84 32.56 -6.44
C LEU A 12 -12.77 32.56 -5.21
N LYS A 13 -13.99 32.00 -5.34
CA LYS A 13 -15.04 31.98 -4.29
C LYS A 13 -15.33 33.37 -3.71
N ARG A 14 -15.32 34.40 -4.56
CA ARG A 14 -15.68 35.78 -4.22
C ARG A 14 -16.77 36.25 -5.18
N THR A 15 -17.83 36.85 -4.63
CA THR A 15 -18.91 37.45 -5.42
C THR A 15 -18.64 38.93 -5.54
N ILE A 16 -18.73 39.46 -6.76
CA ILE A 16 -18.45 40.87 -7.06
C ILE A 16 -19.60 41.45 -7.89
N PRO A 17 -19.99 42.72 -7.65
CA PRO A 17 -20.96 43.41 -8.50
C PRO A 17 -20.43 43.55 -9.93
N VAL A 18 -21.26 43.23 -10.92
CA VAL A 18 -20.87 43.20 -12.35
C VAL A 18 -20.48 44.59 -12.86
N ASP A 19 -21.13 45.64 -12.36
CA ASP A 19 -20.87 47.05 -12.65
C ASP A 19 -19.48 47.52 -12.18
N LYS A 20 -18.89 46.84 -11.20
CA LYS A 20 -17.55 47.15 -10.67
C LYS A 20 -16.44 46.35 -11.34
N TRP A 21 -16.74 45.49 -12.30
CA TRP A 21 -15.74 44.66 -12.99
C TRP A 21 -15.28 45.31 -14.30
N ASN A 22 -13.97 45.49 -14.46
CA ASN A 22 -13.38 45.89 -15.73
C ASN A 22 -12.92 44.65 -16.50
N GLN A 23 -13.67 44.30 -17.55
CA GLN A 23 -13.39 43.14 -18.40
C GLN A 23 -12.03 43.24 -19.11
N SER A 24 -11.67 44.43 -19.61
CA SER A 24 -10.39 44.64 -20.33
C SER A 24 -9.18 44.49 -19.41
N ALA A 25 -9.27 45.03 -18.20
CA ALA A 25 -8.20 44.98 -17.21
C ALA A 25 -8.17 43.66 -16.42
N ASN A 26 -9.25 42.86 -16.46
CA ASN A 26 -9.48 41.70 -15.60
C ASN A 26 -9.30 42.02 -14.11
N LYS A 27 -9.85 43.16 -13.66
CA LYS A 27 -9.72 43.72 -12.30
C LYS A 27 -11.00 44.46 -11.89
N LEU A 28 -11.20 44.64 -10.59
CA LEU A 28 -12.22 45.56 -10.08
C LEU A 28 -11.81 47.01 -10.33
N THR A 29 -12.80 47.83 -10.71
CA THR A 29 -12.67 49.28 -10.81
C THR A 29 -12.69 49.94 -9.42
N GLY A 30 -12.21 51.19 -9.37
CA GLY A 30 -12.18 51.99 -8.16
C GLY A 30 -10.95 51.76 -7.26
N SER A 31 -10.81 52.63 -6.26
CA SER A 31 -9.65 52.72 -5.38
C SER A 31 -9.93 52.29 -3.93
N SER A 32 -11.11 51.69 -3.66
CA SER A 32 -11.53 51.26 -2.33
C SER A 32 -10.60 50.17 -1.76
N ALA A 33 -10.58 50.03 -0.44
CA ALA A 33 -9.83 48.96 0.22
C ALA A 33 -10.25 47.57 -0.27
N GLU A 34 -11.54 47.37 -0.52
CA GLU A 34 -12.09 46.13 -1.07
C GLU A 34 -11.59 45.85 -2.49
N SER A 35 -11.64 46.84 -3.40
CA SER A 35 -11.14 46.70 -4.77
C SER A 35 -9.65 46.36 -4.78
N ARG A 36 -8.85 47.00 -3.91
CA ARG A 36 -7.42 46.69 -3.76
C ARG A 36 -7.18 45.27 -3.27
N LEU A 37 -7.93 44.81 -2.27
CA LEU A 37 -7.79 43.47 -1.70
C LEU A 37 -8.14 42.38 -2.72
N ILE A 38 -9.23 42.56 -3.46
CA ILE A 38 -9.66 41.60 -4.49
C ILE A 38 -8.66 41.57 -5.65
N ASN A 39 -8.22 42.74 -6.12
CA ASN A 39 -7.21 42.82 -7.19
C ASN A 39 -5.89 42.17 -6.77
N LYS A 40 -5.43 42.39 -5.53
CA LYS A 40 -4.26 41.70 -4.98
C LYS A 40 -4.45 40.18 -5.01
N LYS A 41 -5.61 39.68 -4.59
CA LYS A 41 -5.89 38.24 -4.61
C LYS A 41 -5.91 37.65 -6.03
N ILE A 42 -6.45 38.39 -7.00
CA ILE A 42 -6.43 38.00 -8.42
C ILE A 42 -4.97 37.89 -8.90
N ASP A 43 -4.15 38.90 -8.62
CA ASP A 43 -2.74 38.94 -9.05
C ASP A 43 -1.92 37.82 -8.38
N GLU A 44 -2.11 37.58 -7.08
CA GLU A 44 -1.49 36.45 -6.36
C GLU A 44 -1.87 35.09 -6.96
N THR A 45 -3.15 34.90 -7.29
CA THR A 45 -3.64 33.65 -7.88
C THR A 45 -3.04 33.43 -9.27
N LYS A 46 -2.95 34.49 -10.10
CA LYS A 46 -2.28 34.43 -11.40
C LYS A 46 -0.81 34.04 -11.25
N ALA A 47 -0.08 34.69 -10.34
CA ALA A 47 1.33 34.38 -10.09
C ALA A 47 1.54 32.92 -9.65
N GLN A 48 0.64 32.39 -8.80
CA GLN A 48 0.67 31.00 -8.38
C GLN A 48 0.37 30.03 -9.54
N LEU A 49 -0.58 30.34 -10.42
CA LEU A 49 -0.86 29.57 -11.64
C LEU A 49 0.36 29.47 -12.58
N TYR A 50 1.08 30.59 -12.79
CA TYR A 50 2.30 30.59 -13.59
C TYR A 50 3.41 29.75 -12.93
N LYS A 51 3.62 29.90 -11.62
CA LYS A 51 4.57 29.05 -10.88
C LYS A 51 4.24 27.56 -11.00
N THR A 52 2.96 27.21 -10.92
CA THR A 52 2.48 25.83 -11.10
C THR A 52 2.82 25.30 -12.49
N HIS A 53 2.57 26.10 -13.52
CA HIS A 53 2.92 25.75 -14.90
C HIS A 53 4.42 25.51 -15.07
N ASP A 54 5.26 26.43 -14.57
CA ASP A 54 6.71 26.33 -14.67
C ASP A 54 7.27 25.12 -13.90
N SER A 55 6.67 24.81 -12.75
CA SER A 55 6.99 23.58 -12.00
C SER A 55 6.69 22.32 -12.81
N LEU A 56 5.54 22.25 -13.51
CA LEU A 56 5.22 21.09 -14.34
C LEU A 56 6.21 20.92 -15.50
N LEU A 57 6.65 22.01 -16.12
CA LEU A 57 7.70 21.98 -17.14
C LEU A 57 9.03 21.48 -16.57
N LYS A 58 9.44 22.00 -15.41
CA LYS A 58 10.67 21.60 -14.73
C LYS A 58 10.66 20.11 -14.37
N ASP A 59 9.51 19.58 -13.98
CA ASP A 59 9.32 18.17 -13.63
C ASP A 59 9.17 17.25 -14.86
N GLY A 60 9.22 17.80 -16.09
CA GLY A 60 9.03 17.02 -17.33
C GLY A 60 7.61 16.48 -17.52
N MET A 61 6.64 17.03 -16.79
CA MET A 61 5.24 16.57 -16.81
C MET A 61 4.50 17.15 -18.01
N LEU A 62 3.55 16.38 -18.56
CA LEU A 62 2.69 16.84 -19.66
C LEU A 62 1.87 18.06 -19.21
N VAL A 63 2.12 19.23 -19.81
CA VAL A 63 1.39 20.46 -19.47
C VAL A 63 0.04 20.47 -20.17
N THR A 64 -0.99 20.12 -19.42
CA THR A 64 -2.42 20.22 -19.79
C THR A 64 -3.20 21.08 -18.80
N THR A 65 -4.37 21.58 -19.21
CA THR A 65 -5.28 22.27 -18.29
C THR A 65 -5.64 21.41 -17.07
N GLN A 66 -5.85 20.10 -17.23
CA GLN A 66 -6.07 19.19 -16.10
C GLN A 66 -4.87 19.12 -15.16
N THR A 67 -3.65 18.92 -15.67
CA THR A 67 -2.45 18.82 -14.82
C THR A 67 -2.13 20.11 -14.09
N VAL A 68 -2.32 21.27 -14.74
CA VAL A 68 -2.13 22.58 -14.08
C VAL A 68 -3.22 22.80 -13.03
N LYS A 69 -4.47 22.44 -13.32
CA LYS A 69 -5.56 22.49 -12.33
C LYS A 69 -5.24 21.59 -11.13
N GLY A 70 -4.79 20.37 -11.40
CA GLY A 70 -4.40 19.39 -10.39
C GLY A 70 -3.33 19.96 -9.48
N ARG A 71 -2.23 20.44 -10.07
CA ARG A 71 -1.09 20.99 -9.31
C ARG A 71 -1.42 22.28 -8.57
N PHE A 72 -2.25 23.13 -9.15
CA PHE A 72 -2.71 24.35 -8.49
C PHE A 72 -3.63 24.05 -7.29
N LEU A 73 -4.50 23.05 -7.41
CA LEU A 73 -5.42 22.63 -6.33
C LEU A 73 -4.78 21.63 -5.35
N GLY A 74 -3.56 21.17 -5.60
CA GLY A 74 -2.88 20.13 -4.82
C GLY A 74 -3.44 18.72 -5.02
N SER A 75 -4.20 18.49 -6.11
CA SER A 75 -4.80 17.20 -6.47
C SER A 75 -4.03 16.44 -7.55
N ASP A 76 -2.87 16.94 -7.99
CA ASP A 76 -1.93 16.20 -8.84
C ASP A 76 -1.11 15.17 -8.04
N GLN A 77 -0.87 15.43 -6.76
CA GLN A 77 -0.19 14.49 -5.90
C GLN A 77 -1.16 13.38 -5.55
N GLN A 78 -1.06 12.27 -6.27
CA GLN A 78 -1.81 11.09 -5.93
C GLN A 78 -1.26 10.52 -4.63
N HIS A 79 -1.84 10.92 -3.52
CA HIS A 79 -1.48 10.40 -2.22
C HIS A 79 -2.06 9.01 -2.06
N TYR A 80 -1.24 8.01 -2.39
CA TYR A 80 -1.59 6.62 -2.17
C TYR A 80 -1.58 6.29 -0.68
N THR A 81 -2.55 5.48 -0.27
CA THR A 81 -2.69 5.01 1.10
C THR A 81 -2.24 3.56 1.24
N LEU A 82 -1.98 3.13 2.47
CA LEU A 82 -1.61 1.75 2.76
C LEU A 82 -2.71 0.77 2.35
N ILE A 83 -3.99 1.10 2.62
CA ILE A 83 -5.10 0.24 2.21
C ILE A 83 -5.25 0.20 0.69
N TYR A 84 -5.03 1.33 0.00
CA TYR A 84 -5.03 1.35 -1.47
C TYR A 84 -3.96 0.43 -2.05
N LEU A 85 -2.73 0.45 -1.50
CA LEU A 85 -1.65 -0.45 -1.91
C LEU A 85 -2.00 -1.92 -1.74
N ILE A 86 -2.64 -2.28 -0.62
CA ILE A 86 -3.08 -3.66 -0.38
C ILE A 86 -4.14 -4.08 -1.41
N LYS A 87 -5.11 -3.20 -1.69
CA LYS A 87 -6.15 -3.44 -2.70
C LYS A 87 -5.53 -3.62 -4.09
N TYR A 88 -4.63 -2.72 -4.48
CA TYR A 88 -3.90 -2.80 -5.75
C TYR A 88 -3.13 -4.11 -5.88
N HIS A 89 -2.36 -4.50 -4.85
CA HIS A 89 -1.65 -5.77 -4.81
C HIS A 89 -2.61 -6.96 -5.00
N LYS A 90 -3.75 -6.97 -4.29
CA LYS A 90 -4.75 -8.03 -4.37
C LYS A 90 -5.37 -8.15 -5.77
N GLU A 91 -5.69 -7.01 -6.40
CA GLU A 91 -6.27 -6.99 -7.75
C GLU A 91 -5.28 -7.50 -8.81
N LYS A 92 -4.00 -7.09 -8.71
CA LYS A 92 -2.97 -7.49 -9.69
C LYS A 92 -2.47 -8.92 -9.48
N MET A 93 -2.34 -9.36 -8.23
CA MET A 93 -1.79 -10.68 -7.88
C MET A 93 -2.86 -11.75 -7.63
N GLY A 94 -4.14 -11.38 -7.64
CA GLY A 94 -5.29 -12.25 -7.35
C GLY A 94 -5.33 -13.53 -8.18
N LYS A 95 -4.99 -13.45 -9.47
CA LYS A 95 -4.98 -14.58 -10.40
C LYS A 95 -3.64 -15.31 -10.48
N VAL A 96 -2.57 -14.70 -9.97
CA VAL A 96 -1.21 -15.23 -10.06
C VAL A 96 -0.85 -16.05 -8.83
N LEU A 97 -1.29 -15.59 -7.65
CA LEU A 97 -0.95 -16.24 -6.39
C LEU A 97 -1.89 -17.40 -6.08
N LYS A 98 -1.30 -18.49 -5.56
CA LYS A 98 -2.08 -19.59 -4.97
C LYS A 98 -2.98 -19.08 -3.86
N TYR A 99 -4.17 -19.68 -3.72
CA TYR A 99 -5.16 -19.32 -2.70
C TYR A 99 -4.56 -19.19 -1.29
N GLY A 100 -3.74 -20.17 -0.88
CA GLY A 100 -3.10 -20.15 0.44
C GLY A 100 -2.19 -18.94 0.66
N THR A 101 -1.46 -18.50 -0.37
CA THR A 101 -0.64 -17.29 -0.30
C THR A 101 -1.51 -16.05 -0.19
N MET A 102 -2.57 -15.94 -1.00
CA MET A 102 -3.49 -14.81 -0.94
C MET A 102 -4.19 -14.70 0.43
N LYS A 103 -4.63 -15.84 0.98
CA LYS A 103 -5.22 -15.91 2.34
C LYS A 103 -4.28 -15.32 3.39
N ASN A 104 -2.99 -15.65 3.31
CA ASN A 104 -1.99 -15.12 4.23
C ASN A 104 -1.75 -13.59 4.09
N TYR A 105 -1.87 -13.06 2.87
CA TYR A 105 -1.86 -11.60 2.66
C TYR A 105 -3.09 -10.94 3.30
N THR A 106 -4.28 -11.52 3.13
CA THR A 106 -5.51 -11.04 3.80
C THR A 106 -5.36 -11.02 5.32
N THR A 107 -4.76 -12.05 5.93
CA THR A 107 -4.49 -12.04 7.37
C THR A 107 -3.54 -10.90 7.76
N THR A 108 -2.52 -10.63 6.95
CA THR A 108 -1.57 -9.53 7.19
C THR A 108 -2.25 -8.16 7.06
N GLU A 109 -3.15 -8.00 6.08
CA GLU A 109 -3.99 -6.81 5.92
C GLU A 109 -4.84 -6.55 7.17
N ASN A 110 -5.47 -7.59 7.73
CA ASN A 110 -6.27 -7.45 8.94
C ASN A 110 -5.43 -6.97 10.12
N TYR A 111 -4.24 -7.57 10.34
CA TYR A 111 -3.34 -7.09 11.40
C TYR A 111 -2.86 -5.65 11.18
N LEU A 112 -2.61 -5.24 9.94
CA LEU A 112 -2.29 -3.83 9.65
C LEU A 112 -3.46 -2.91 10.00
N LYS A 113 -4.70 -3.29 9.65
CA LYS A 113 -5.90 -2.52 10.01
C LYS A 113 -6.09 -2.42 11.52
N ASP A 114 -5.86 -3.51 12.26
CA ASP A 114 -5.98 -3.52 13.71
C ASP A 114 -4.87 -2.69 14.37
N PHE A 115 -3.65 -2.76 13.85
CA PHE A 115 -2.54 -1.90 14.27
C PHE A 115 -2.85 -0.42 14.06
N LEU A 116 -3.37 -0.04 12.89
CA LEU A 116 -3.77 1.33 12.59
C LEU A 116 -4.84 1.84 13.56
N LYS A 117 -5.83 1.02 13.89
CA LYS A 117 -6.86 1.38 14.87
C LYS A 117 -6.30 1.54 16.28
N ALA A 118 -5.41 0.63 16.69
CA ALA A 118 -4.85 0.60 18.03
C ALA A 118 -3.86 1.73 18.30
N GLN A 119 -2.98 2.04 17.34
CA GLN A 119 -1.86 2.98 17.53
C GLN A 119 -2.10 4.35 16.91
N TYR A 120 -2.88 4.43 15.83
CA TYR A 120 -3.09 5.66 15.06
C TYR A 120 -4.55 6.13 15.05
N HIS A 121 -5.46 5.36 15.68
CA HIS A 121 -6.90 5.65 15.74
C HIS A 121 -7.54 5.94 14.36
N THR A 122 -7.05 5.26 13.34
CA THR A 122 -7.51 5.41 11.95
C THR A 122 -7.69 4.05 11.29
N SER A 123 -8.47 4.01 10.22
CA SER A 123 -8.62 2.84 9.36
C SER A 123 -7.62 2.80 8.20
N ASP A 124 -6.95 3.92 7.91
CA ASP A 124 -6.01 4.05 6.80
C ASP A 124 -4.98 5.16 7.07
N ILE A 125 -3.86 5.11 6.34
CA ILE A 125 -2.76 6.06 6.47
C ILE A 125 -2.14 6.31 5.09
N TYR A 126 -1.64 7.52 4.84
CA TYR A 126 -0.89 7.78 3.62
C TYR A 126 0.45 7.03 3.64
N LEU A 127 0.88 6.49 2.49
CA LEU A 127 2.16 5.79 2.38
C LEU A 127 3.35 6.69 2.78
N LYS A 128 3.25 8.01 2.54
CA LYS A 128 4.26 9.00 2.98
C LYS A 128 4.48 9.06 4.50
N GLN A 129 3.50 8.60 5.28
CA GLN A 129 3.58 8.56 6.75
C GLN A 129 4.07 7.19 7.25
N VAL A 130 4.26 6.21 6.37
CA VAL A 130 4.80 4.89 6.72
C VAL A 130 6.32 4.99 6.69
N ASP A 131 6.92 5.19 7.86
CA ASP A 131 8.36 5.30 8.04
C ASP A 131 8.96 4.04 8.73
N TYR A 132 10.25 4.10 9.07
CA TYR A 132 10.89 2.98 9.77
C TYR A 132 10.31 2.78 11.18
N GLN A 133 9.86 3.83 11.86
CA GLN A 133 9.21 3.73 13.17
C GLN A 133 7.88 3.00 13.05
N PHE A 134 7.07 3.25 12.01
CA PHE A 134 5.88 2.47 11.69
C PHE A 134 6.23 0.99 11.52
N THR A 135 7.31 0.68 10.81
CA THR A 135 7.75 -0.70 10.58
C THR A 135 8.07 -1.43 11.88
N LEU A 136 8.80 -0.77 12.80
CA LEU A 136 9.11 -1.33 14.13
C LEU A 136 7.87 -1.41 15.01
N GLY A 137 7.00 -0.41 14.95
CA GLY A 137 5.72 -0.40 15.68
C GLY A 137 4.82 -1.55 15.27
N PHE A 138 4.74 -1.83 13.96
CA PHE A 138 3.97 -2.97 13.46
C PHE A 138 4.55 -4.31 13.90
N GLU A 139 5.88 -4.47 13.88
CA GLU A 139 6.54 -5.66 14.43
C GLU A 139 6.19 -5.84 15.92
N SER A 140 6.33 -4.78 16.71
CA SER A 140 6.03 -4.81 18.15
C SER A 140 4.56 -5.16 18.42
N PHE A 141 3.64 -4.63 17.62
CA PHE A 141 2.22 -4.96 17.69
C PHE A 141 1.98 -6.44 17.42
N LEU A 142 2.58 -7.00 16.36
CA LEU A 142 2.46 -8.42 16.04
C LEU A 142 3.01 -9.32 17.15
N ARG A 143 4.12 -8.92 17.79
CA ARG A 143 4.70 -9.66 18.93
C ARG A 143 3.81 -9.65 20.17
N GLY A 144 2.93 -8.67 20.32
CA GLY A 144 1.94 -8.61 21.39
C GLY A 144 0.74 -9.56 21.19
N LEU A 145 0.60 -10.18 20.01
CA LEU A 145 -0.51 -11.09 19.73
C LEU A 145 -0.20 -12.50 20.25
N PRO A 146 -1.09 -13.11 21.07
CA PRO A 146 -0.81 -14.39 21.74
C PRO A 146 -0.68 -15.59 20.78
N SER A 147 -1.19 -15.46 19.55
CA SER A 147 -1.16 -16.51 18.54
C SER A 147 0.08 -16.50 17.64
N LEU A 148 0.96 -15.50 17.76
CA LEU A 148 2.11 -15.34 16.88
C LEU A 148 3.43 -15.58 17.60
N GLN A 149 4.08 -16.69 17.26
CA GLN A 149 5.49 -16.92 17.57
C GLN A 149 6.40 -16.14 16.60
N ASN A 150 7.70 -16.07 16.88
CA ASN A 150 8.67 -15.29 16.10
C ASN A 150 8.59 -15.56 14.59
N ASN A 151 8.56 -16.84 14.17
CA ASN A 151 8.44 -17.19 12.75
C ASN A 151 7.10 -16.74 12.12
N GLY A 152 6.03 -16.70 12.91
CA GLY A 152 4.75 -16.12 12.50
C GLY A 152 4.87 -14.62 12.25
N VAL A 153 5.41 -13.88 13.22
CA VAL A 153 5.69 -12.44 13.12
C VAL A 153 6.54 -12.14 11.89
N MET A 154 7.66 -12.86 11.70
CA MET A 154 8.56 -12.67 10.57
C MET A 154 7.89 -12.93 9.22
N LYS A 155 6.99 -13.92 9.12
CA LYS A 155 6.20 -14.15 7.89
C LYS A 155 5.28 -12.97 7.56
N HIS A 156 4.69 -12.32 8.57
CA HIS A 156 3.89 -11.10 8.36
C HIS A 156 4.77 -9.90 7.98
N MET A 157 5.91 -9.73 8.64
CA MET A 157 6.88 -8.69 8.28
C MET A 157 7.45 -8.89 6.87
N GLU A 158 7.65 -10.13 6.43
CA GLU A 158 8.07 -10.42 5.05
C GLU A 158 7.03 -9.96 4.02
N ARG A 159 5.74 -10.19 4.28
CA ARG A 159 4.66 -9.75 3.39
C ARG A 159 4.52 -8.23 3.38
N PHE A 160 4.67 -7.59 4.55
CA PHE A 160 4.69 -6.14 4.65
C PHE A 160 5.88 -5.53 3.87
N LYS A 161 7.08 -6.12 3.99
CA LYS A 161 8.24 -5.76 3.15
C LYS A 161 7.95 -5.89 1.66
N LYS A 162 7.27 -6.96 1.24
CA LYS A 162 6.88 -7.15 -0.17
C LYS A 162 5.91 -6.07 -0.65
N LEU A 163 4.94 -5.66 0.17
CA LEU A 163 4.05 -4.53 -0.14
C LEU A 163 4.81 -3.22 -0.26
N MET A 164 5.70 -2.92 0.70
CA MET A 164 6.48 -1.66 0.66
C MET A 164 7.47 -1.62 -0.51
N ARG A 165 8.03 -2.77 -0.90
CA ARG A 165 8.82 -2.87 -2.14
C ARG A 165 7.95 -2.60 -3.37
N LEU A 166 6.74 -3.16 -3.45
CA LEU A 166 5.82 -2.84 -4.56
C LEU A 166 5.52 -1.34 -4.64
N ALA A 167 5.34 -0.66 -3.50
CA ALA A 167 5.14 0.78 -3.49
C ALA A 167 6.38 1.56 -3.95
N GLU A 168 7.59 1.09 -3.61
CA GLU A 168 8.86 1.66 -4.10
C GLU A 168 9.01 1.46 -5.62
N ASP A 169 8.74 0.26 -6.12
CA ASP A 169 8.83 -0.09 -7.55
C ASP A 169 7.81 0.69 -8.42
N LEU A 170 6.68 1.09 -7.84
CA LEU A 170 5.65 1.92 -8.49
C LEU A 170 5.87 3.42 -8.28
N GLU A 171 6.96 3.81 -7.61
CA GLU A 171 7.30 5.21 -7.28
C GLU A 171 6.23 5.93 -6.43
N TRP A 172 5.43 5.16 -5.66
CA TRP A 172 4.43 5.72 -4.74
C TRP A 172 5.06 6.19 -3.41
N ILE A 173 6.27 5.72 -3.13
CA ILE A 173 7.11 6.17 -2.04
C ILE A 173 8.53 6.43 -2.54
N GLU A 174 9.16 7.49 -2.06
CA GLU A 174 10.55 7.81 -2.39
C GLU A 174 11.56 6.92 -1.63
N LYS A 175 11.20 6.51 -0.41
CA LYS A 175 12.08 5.75 0.49
C LYS A 175 11.31 4.58 1.08
N ASN A 176 11.81 3.36 0.85
CA ASN A 176 11.20 2.17 1.42
C ASN A 176 11.46 2.07 2.93
N PRO A 177 10.41 2.15 3.78
CA PRO A 177 10.55 2.14 5.23
C PRO A 177 11.09 0.82 5.76
N THR A 178 10.94 -0.27 5.01
CA THR A 178 11.31 -1.61 5.45
C THR A 178 12.68 -2.06 4.96
N LYS A 179 13.40 -1.21 4.19
CA LYS A 179 14.68 -1.56 3.54
C LYS A 179 15.74 -2.00 4.54
N ARG A 180 15.81 -1.33 5.70
CA ARG A 180 16.77 -1.63 6.79
C ARG A 180 16.30 -2.72 7.75
N PHE A 181 15.03 -3.12 7.68
CA PHE A 181 14.47 -4.14 8.56
C PHE A 181 15.04 -5.53 8.20
N LYS A 182 15.64 -6.23 9.16
CA LYS A 182 16.21 -7.57 8.94
C LYS A 182 15.25 -8.64 9.46
N LEU A 183 14.84 -9.56 8.58
CA LEU A 183 14.06 -10.74 8.95
C LEU A 183 14.98 -11.74 9.65
N ARG A 184 14.58 -12.22 10.83
CA ARG A 184 15.33 -13.22 11.62
C ARG A 184 14.39 -14.33 12.06
N PHE A 185 14.48 -15.46 11.39
CA PHE A 185 13.68 -16.64 11.70
C PHE A 185 14.42 -17.53 12.71
N ASP A 186 13.67 -18.09 13.65
CA ASP A 186 14.16 -19.12 14.53
C ASP A 186 14.28 -20.42 13.75
N GLN A 187 15.40 -21.13 13.96
CA GLN A 187 15.56 -22.47 13.42
C GLN A 187 14.47 -23.37 14.00
N VAL A 188 13.76 -24.06 13.13
CA VAL A 188 12.79 -25.07 13.54
C VAL A 188 13.49 -26.41 13.36
N ASP A 189 13.73 -27.10 14.46
CA ASP A 189 14.27 -28.46 14.42
C ASP A 189 13.27 -29.34 13.65
N MET A 190 13.65 -29.71 12.43
CA MET A 190 12.86 -30.65 11.65
C MET A 190 13.05 -32.03 12.26
N VAL A 191 12.03 -32.50 12.98
CA VAL A 191 11.96 -33.89 13.42
C VAL A 191 11.78 -34.76 12.17
N TYR A 192 12.78 -35.60 11.88
CA TYR A 192 12.72 -36.60 10.83
C TYR A 192 12.65 -38.00 11.45
N LEU A 193 12.08 -38.94 10.70
CA LEU A 193 12.04 -40.34 11.12
C LEU A 193 13.34 -41.03 10.72
N SER A 194 13.94 -41.75 11.66
CA SER A 194 14.97 -42.74 11.35
C SER A 194 14.36 -43.92 10.56
N LYS A 195 15.22 -44.69 9.87
CA LYS A 195 14.78 -45.91 9.16
C LYS A 195 14.05 -46.89 10.09
N ALA A 196 14.51 -47.02 11.34
CA ALA A 196 13.89 -47.89 12.33
C ALA A 196 12.49 -47.40 12.75
N GLU A 197 12.31 -46.10 12.93
CA GLU A 197 11.00 -45.52 13.24
C GLU A 197 10.02 -45.63 12.06
N LEU A 198 10.50 -45.42 10.83
CA LEU A 198 9.68 -45.64 9.64
C LEU A 198 9.25 -47.10 9.50
N GLN A 199 10.13 -48.05 9.80
CA GLN A 199 9.79 -49.48 9.80
C GLN A 199 8.72 -49.80 10.84
N LYS A 200 8.83 -49.25 12.06
CA LYS A 200 7.79 -49.39 13.09
C LYS A 200 6.44 -48.86 12.63
N ILE A 201 6.42 -47.73 11.92
CA ILE A 201 5.18 -47.17 11.37
C ILE A 201 4.61 -48.09 10.29
N LYS A 202 5.45 -48.61 9.39
CA LYS A 202 5.06 -49.53 8.31
C LYS A 202 4.40 -50.81 8.83
N GLU A 203 4.95 -51.39 9.90
CA GLU A 203 4.46 -52.64 10.48
C GLU A 203 3.28 -52.45 11.43
N LYS A 204 2.95 -51.20 11.80
CA LYS A 204 1.88 -50.92 12.74
C LYS A 204 0.52 -51.15 12.09
N ASP A 205 -0.23 -52.14 12.56
CA ASP A 205 -1.64 -52.29 12.21
C ASP A 205 -2.53 -51.43 13.11
N PHE A 206 -3.41 -50.65 12.48
CA PHE A 206 -4.36 -49.77 13.16
C PHE A 206 -5.76 -50.36 13.09
N LYS A 207 -6.49 -50.28 14.21
CA LYS A 207 -7.89 -50.77 14.30
C LYS A 207 -8.84 -50.16 13.24
N LYS A 208 -8.54 -48.96 12.74
CA LYS A 208 -9.35 -48.24 11.77
C LYS A 208 -8.70 -48.32 10.39
N SER A 209 -9.44 -48.86 9.41
CA SER A 209 -8.96 -49.02 8.03
C SER A 209 -8.40 -47.73 7.40
N THR A 210 -9.01 -46.57 7.69
CA THR A 210 -8.53 -45.26 7.23
C THR A 210 -7.10 -44.94 7.70
N HIS A 211 -6.71 -45.40 8.90
CA HIS A 211 -5.34 -45.18 9.41
C HIS A 211 -4.33 -46.08 8.72
N ASN A 212 -4.72 -47.31 8.37
CA ASN A 212 -3.88 -48.19 7.55
C ASN A 212 -3.64 -47.60 6.16
N ILE A 213 -4.69 -47.05 5.51
CA ILE A 213 -4.54 -46.34 4.23
C ILE A 213 -3.62 -45.12 4.37
N ASN A 214 -3.81 -44.30 5.41
CA ASN A 214 -2.94 -43.13 5.66
C ASN A 214 -1.49 -43.54 5.92
N ARG A 215 -1.26 -44.64 6.65
CA ARG A 215 0.07 -45.23 6.86
C ARG A 215 0.70 -45.64 5.54
N ASP A 216 -0.04 -46.37 4.69
CA ASP A 216 0.48 -46.87 3.43
C ASP A 216 0.84 -45.73 2.47
N ILE A 217 -0.03 -44.72 2.38
CA ILE A 217 0.24 -43.48 1.62
C ILE A 217 1.47 -42.76 2.19
N PHE A 218 1.56 -42.61 3.52
CA PHE A 218 2.69 -41.96 4.16
C PHE A 218 4.01 -42.68 3.86
N VAL A 219 4.04 -44.01 4.02
CA VAL A 219 5.23 -44.82 3.75
C VAL A 219 5.62 -44.74 2.27
N PHE A 220 4.64 -44.79 1.35
CA PHE A 220 4.88 -44.58 -0.08
C PHE A 220 5.50 -43.21 -0.36
N CYS A 221 4.97 -42.14 0.23
CA CYS A 221 5.54 -40.79 0.12
C CYS A 221 6.98 -40.72 0.64
N CYS A 222 7.29 -41.37 1.78
CA CYS A 222 8.65 -41.41 2.33
C CYS A 222 9.65 -42.09 1.38
N TYR A 223 9.24 -43.12 0.63
CA TYR A 223 10.13 -43.80 -0.31
C TYR A 223 10.25 -43.09 -1.67
N THR A 224 9.22 -42.37 -2.09
CA THR A 224 9.18 -41.72 -3.42
C THR A 224 9.55 -40.24 -3.37
N GLY A 225 9.62 -39.63 -2.18
CA GLY A 225 9.82 -38.19 -2.01
C GLY A 225 8.61 -37.35 -2.44
N LEU A 226 7.46 -37.96 -2.70
CA LEU A 226 6.25 -37.24 -3.10
C LEU A 226 5.58 -36.57 -1.89
N PRO A 227 5.13 -35.31 -2.01
CA PRO A 227 4.38 -34.66 -0.93
C PRO A 227 3.06 -35.38 -0.67
N MET A 228 2.71 -35.62 0.60
CA MET A 228 1.47 -36.31 0.99
C MET A 228 0.20 -35.65 0.42
N ALA A 229 0.21 -34.33 0.20
CA ALA A 229 -0.90 -33.60 -0.40
C ALA A 229 -1.17 -33.98 -1.87
N MET A 230 -0.21 -34.59 -2.57
CA MET A 230 -0.34 -35.03 -3.97
C MET A 230 -0.75 -36.50 -4.10
N SER A 231 -0.69 -37.28 -3.01
CA SER A 231 -0.97 -38.72 -2.99
C SER A 231 -2.39 -39.05 -2.50
N LYS A 232 -3.19 -38.04 -2.16
CA LYS A 232 -4.63 -38.20 -1.93
C LYS A 232 -5.35 -37.93 -3.25
N CYS A 233 -5.59 -38.99 -4.03
CA CYS A 233 -6.56 -38.97 -5.13
C CYS A 233 -7.98 -39.07 -4.56
#